data_AF-A0A4U1CLU9-F1
#
_entry.id   AF-A0A4U1CLU9-F1
#
_cell.length_a   1.000
_cell.length_b   1.000
_cell.length_c   1.000
_cell.angle_alpha   90.00
_cell.angle_beta   90.00
_cell.angle_gamma   90.00
#
_symmetry.space_group_name_H-M   'P 1'
#
loop_
_entity.id
_entity.type
_entity.pdbx_description
1 polymer ?
#
loop_
_entity_poly.entity_id
_entity_poly.type
_entity_poly.pdbx_seq_one_letter_code
_entity_poly.pdbx_strand_id
1 'polypeptide(L)'
;MKYIHVYALFLMSVFLTSCGQDKTGLPQDNIKSEINDIGPNIMVRNIKNGRNGTILIAGPNNSSFGDVFRYDARLPEVQGKSFTNLTGKIGPHRFWDVLEDRRGNTWFTSTDSGVYYYNGKSIQHFTTTEGLADNRVMFVYEDKAGIIWFGTGNGLSSYDGKSFRSFKNPNPSRDYSGRNWNNDITKILEDKTGKLWVGTRGAAFVYDGKTFTTLTHKGEPFIDVWAIMEDRKGNIWLSGFNGFKVSQTGGLWRYNASTFTKVSERGAYTIIEDEKGNIWTTGPVNPANSTVQALSRYDAKSLYSNKPTVTEIKSGNAFYGLLEANDGSIWFGDATGVYRYDGKTITDFYNKAGQKKYIIDTKQSAVVWKGSTLLGGWEGSKFLGDGSQTGDVDILKGELLIDNRHLVGGTVEVDMNTIGNFVDQRSLNQLPAFFDVKKFPVSTFAITKVETGNTKVPSDGSIRVNYGNIKVTGNLTLEGITKAVTFPARMQFKHGMDGTVEMNGTLIIDRTDWSIDYASEKHFDKSGDGTISDDVKLFMKIVAKKIKR
;
A
#
# COMPACT_ATOMS: atom_id res chain seq x y z
N MET A 1 50.26 27.02 53.98
CA MET A 1 49.33 25.92 53.68
C MET A 1 48.69 26.16 52.32
N LYS A 2 48.89 25.20 51.41
CA LYS A 2 48.16 24.86 50.18
C LYS A 2 47.35 25.93 49.41
N TYR A 3 47.84 26.21 48.21
CA TYR A 3 47.08 26.65 47.04
C TYR A 3 46.00 25.64 46.63
N ILE A 4 44.94 26.09 45.95
CA ILE A 4 44.47 25.60 44.64
C ILE A 4 43.24 26.42 44.20
N HIS A 5 43.32 27.03 43.01
CA HIS A 5 42.19 27.51 42.21
C HIS A 5 41.51 26.33 41.52
N VAL A 6 40.17 26.20 41.57
CA VAL A 6 39.42 25.42 40.57
C VAL A 6 38.08 26.08 40.27
N TYR A 7 37.83 26.23 38.98
CA TYR A 7 36.63 26.75 38.31
C TYR A 7 35.34 26.03 38.72
N ALA A 8 34.26 26.81 38.82
CA ALA A 8 32.90 26.29 38.96
C ALA A 8 32.44 25.63 37.65
N LEU A 9 32.21 24.32 37.70
CA LEU A 9 31.51 23.54 36.67
C LEU A 9 30.21 23.02 37.31
N PHE A 10 29.09 23.57 36.86
CA PHE A 10 27.74 23.16 37.24
C PHE A 10 27.48 21.72 36.75
N LEU A 11 27.35 20.77 37.67
CA LEU A 11 26.88 19.41 37.42
C LEU A 11 25.51 19.27 38.10
N MET A 12 24.44 19.32 37.29
CA MET A 12 23.10 18.91 37.71
C MET A 12 23.12 17.41 38.01
N SER A 13 23.08 17.05 39.30
CA SER A 13 22.75 15.70 39.75
C SER A 13 21.23 15.52 39.71
N VAL A 14 20.77 14.81 38.68
CA VAL A 14 19.41 14.24 38.63
C VAL A 14 19.38 13.10 39.64
N PHE A 15 18.55 13.23 40.69
CA PHE A 15 18.18 12.12 41.55
C PHE A 15 17.38 11.09 40.71
N LEU A 16 18.07 10.04 40.27
CA LEU A 16 17.47 8.77 39.88
C LEU A 16 16.89 8.11 41.14
N THR A 17 15.64 8.41 41.45
CA THR A 17 14.82 7.50 42.25
C THR A 17 14.10 6.58 41.27
N SER A 18 14.59 5.34 41.20
CA SER A 18 13.96 4.25 40.48
C SER A 18 12.62 3.92 41.15
N CYS A 19 11.56 4.61 40.76
CA CYS A 19 10.23 4.02 40.82
C CYS A 19 10.08 3.18 39.56
N GLY A 20 10.05 1.86 39.74
CA GLY A 20 9.85 0.89 38.68
C GLY A 20 8.64 1.28 37.86
N GLN A 21 8.87 1.57 36.58
CA GLN A 21 7.86 1.27 35.59
C GLN A 21 7.71 -0.24 35.61
N ASP A 22 6.62 -0.71 36.20
CA ASP A 22 6.04 -1.98 35.78
C ASP A 22 5.87 -1.88 34.26
N LYS A 23 6.87 -2.40 33.54
CA LYS A 23 6.69 -2.85 32.17
C LYS A 23 5.65 -3.96 32.27
N THR A 24 4.38 -3.58 32.25
CA THR A 24 3.33 -4.49 31.84
C THR A 24 3.78 -5.01 30.49
N GLY A 25 4.22 -6.28 30.46
CA GLY A 25 4.62 -6.93 29.23
C GLY A 25 3.52 -6.70 28.21
N LEU A 26 3.87 -6.07 27.09
CA LEU A 26 3.02 -6.09 25.91
C LEU A 26 2.65 -7.56 25.68
N PRO A 27 1.37 -7.90 25.44
CA PRO A 27 1.02 -9.24 25.03
C PRO A 27 1.94 -9.61 23.87
N GLN A 28 2.74 -10.66 24.03
CA GLN A 28 3.35 -11.31 22.87
C GLN A 28 2.17 -11.92 22.12
N ASP A 29 1.69 -11.18 21.12
CA ASP A 29 0.53 -11.59 20.33
C ASP A 29 0.84 -12.92 19.67
N ASN A 30 0.07 -13.95 20.02
CA ASN A 30 0.06 -15.21 19.31
C ASN A 30 -0.64 -15.01 17.96
N ILE A 31 0.06 -14.37 17.02
CA ILE A 31 -0.40 -14.21 15.63
C ILE A 31 -0.33 -15.58 14.98
N LYS A 32 -1.49 -16.18 14.74
CA LYS A 32 -1.60 -17.45 14.03
C LYS A 32 -1.82 -17.15 12.54
N SER A 33 -0.85 -17.55 11.71
CA SER A 33 -0.99 -17.53 10.26
C SER A 33 -1.69 -18.81 9.84
N GLU A 34 -3.00 -18.75 9.67
CA GLU A 34 -3.75 -19.82 9.02
C GLU A 34 -4.49 -19.21 7.84
N ILE A 35 -4.45 -19.93 6.72
CA ILE A 35 -5.25 -19.81 5.48
C ILE A 35 -4.40 -19.56 4.21
N ASN A 36 -4.71 -20.37 3.19
CA ASN A 36 -4.10 -20.41 1.85
C ASN A 36 -4.73 -19.44 0.84
N ASP A 37 -5.52 -18.46 1.30
CA ASP A 37 -6.40 -17.64 0.47
C ASP A 37 -5.85 -16.22 0.24
N ILE A 38 -6.25 -15.57 -0.86
CA ILE A 38 -5.78 -14.24 -1.25
C ILE A 38 -6.86 -13.20 -0.90
N GLY A 39 -6.84 -12.76 0.36
CA GLY A 39 -7.54 -11.55 0.77
C GLY A 39 -6.81 -10.26 0.32
N PRO A 40 -7.41 -9.08 0.55
CA PRO A 40 -6.74 -7.81 0.35
C PRO A 40 -5.50 -7.70 1.26
N ASN A 41 -4.41 -7.23 0.68
CA ASN A 41 -3.05 -7.35 1.24
C ASN A 41 -2.25 -6.04 1.19
N ILE A 42 -2.94 -4.94 0.87
CA ILE A 42 -2.45 -3.58 0.94
C ILE A 42 -3.63 -2.72 1.37
N MET A 43 -3.39 -1.77 2.27
CA MET A 43 -4.24 -0.62 2.59
C MET A 43 -5.74 -0.93 2.55
N VAL A 44 -6.21 -1.66 3.54
CA VAL A 44 -7.64 -1.96 3.69
C VAL A 44 -8.35 -0.70 4.19
N ARG A 45 -9.21 -0.13 3.35
CA ARG A 45 -9.83 1.18 3.54
C ARG A 45 -11.14 1.10 4.31
N ASN A 46 -11.94 0.08 4.02
CA ASN A 46 -13.23 -0.10 4.69
C ASN A 46 -13.62 -1.58 4.78
N ILE A 47 -14.39 -1.89 5.82
CA ILE A 47 -14.91 -3.23 6.11
C ILE A 47 -16.36 -3.05 6.56
N LYS A 48 -17.29 -3.75 5.92
CA LYS A 48 -18.72 -3.72 6.26
C LYS A 48 -19.34 -5.11 6.25
N ASN A 49 -20.44 -5.26 6.98
CA ASN A 49 -21.27 -6.46 6.88
C ASN A 49 -21.87 -6.56 5.49
N GLY A 50 -21.77 -7.75 4.89
CA GLY A 50 -22.60 -8.18 3.78
C GLY A 50 -23.76 -9.06 4.27
N ARG A 51 -24.56 -9.56 3.33
CA ARG A 51 -25.67 -10.46 3.65
C ARG A 51 -25.19 -11.80 4.17
N ASN A 52 -26.06 -12.45 4.93
CA ASN A 52 -25.88 -13.82 5.41
C ASN A 52 -24.56 -14.04 6.18
N GLY A 53 -24.08 -13.02 6.89
CA GLY A 53 -22.83 -13.07 7.66
C GLY A 53 -21.55 -12.98 6.82
N THR A 54 -21.65 -12.59 5.54
CA THR A 54 -20.46 -12.28 4.74
C THR A 54 -19.84 -10.95 5.16
N ILE A 55 -18.55 -10.77 4.87
CA ILE A 55 -17.82 -9.53 5.14
C ILE A 55 -17.39 -8.91 3.82
N LEU A 56 -17.68 -7.64 3.62
CA LEU A 56 -17.29 -6.86 2.45
C LEU A 56 -16.09 -6.00 2.80
N ILE A 57 -15.05 -6.05 1.98
CA ILE A 57 -13.77 -5.40 2.28
C ILE A 57 -13.31 -4.61 1.06
N ALA A 58 -13.18 -3.30 1.22
CA ALA A 58 -12.59 -2.43 0.23
C ALA A 58 -11.08 -2.30 0.51
N GLY A 59 -10.25 -2.91 -0.33
CA GLY A 59 -8.80 -2.91 -0.18
C GLY A 59 -8.11 -3.56 -1.38
N PRO A 60 -7.01 -3.00 -1.90
CA PRO A 60 -6.26 -3.61 -3.00
C PRO A 60 -5.65 -4.97 -2.63
N ASN A 61 -5.56 -5.87 -3.61
CA ASN A 61 -4.70 -7.06 -3.54
C ASN A 61 -3.43 -6.95 -4.42
N ASN A 62 -3.27 -5.84 -5.14
CA ASN A 62 -2.19 -5.56 -6.10
C ASN A 62 -1.71 -4.09 -6.00
N SER A 63 -0.58 -3.78 -6.64
CA SER A 63 0.26 -2.62 -6.33
C SER A 63 -0.25 -1.25 -6.81
N SER A 64 -1.44 -1.10 -7.40
CA SER A 64 -1.88 0.25 -7.83
C SER A 64 -3.37 0.54 -7.87
N PHE A 65 -4.25 -0.44 -7.75
CA PHE A 65 -5.69 -0.21 -7.89
C PHE A 65 -6.45 -0.99 -6.83
N GLY A 66 -7.39 -0.31 -6.17
CA GLY A 66 -8.23 -0.92 -5.13
C GLY A 66 -9.06 -2.05 -5.72
N ASP A 67 -9.40 -3.03 -4.90
CA ASP A 67 -10.37 -4.06 -5.21
C ASP A 67 -11.41 -4.09 -4.09
N VAL A 68 -12.55 -4.73 -4.36
CA VAL A 68 -13.54 -5.05 -3.32
C VAL A 68 -13.69 -6.55 -3.24
N PHE A 69 -13.50 -7.09 -2.04
CA PHE A 69 -13.63 -8.51 -1.75
C PHE A 69 -14.87 -8.79 -0.92
N ARG A 70 -15.43 -9.98 -1.12
CA ARG A 70 -16.39 -10.61 -0.23
C ARG A 70 -15.73 -11.80 0.43
N TYR A 71 -15.75 -11.86 1.75
CA TYR A 71 -15.38 -13.01 2.55
C TYR A 71 -16.63 -13.77 2.97
N ASP A 72 -16.67 -15.08 2.72
CA ASP A 72 -17.72 -15.98 3.19
C ASP A 72 -17.11 -17.18 3.92
N ALA A 73 -17.29 -17.21 5.24
CA ALA A 73 -16.77 -18.29 6.10
C ALA A 73 -17.43 -19.65 5.84
N ARG A 74 -18.58 -19.70 5.14
CA ARG A 74 -19.32 -20.94 4.85
C ARG A 74 -18.81 -21.66 3.62
N LEU A 75 -18.04 -20.99 2.76
CA LEU A 75 -17.43 -21.62 1.60
C LEU A 75 -16.26 -22.51 2.07
N PRO A 76 -16.30 -23.84 1.83
CA PRO A 76 -15.23 -24.72 2.28
C PRO A 76 -13.91 -24.42 1.58
N GLU A 77 -12.81 -24.67 2.28
CA GLU A 77 -11.43 -24.74 1.76
C GLU A 77 -11.26 -25.68 0.54
N VAL A 78 -12.28 -26.48 0.23
CA VAL A 78 -12.33 -27.47 -0.86
C VAL A 78 -12.39 -26.83 -2.26
N GLN A 79 -12.86 -25.58 -2.41
CA GLN A 79 -12.65 -24.77 -3.64
C GLN A 79 -11.53 -23.73 -3.51
N GLY A 80 -10.87 -23.68 -2.35
CA GLY A 80 -9.62 -22.95 -2.15
C GLY A 80 -9.71 -21.43 -1.99
N LYS A 81 -10.89 -20.79 -1.97
CA LYS A 81 -11.04 -19.34 -1.70
C LYS A 81 -12.32 -18.97 -0.95
N SER A 82 -12.19 -18.54 0.30
CA SER A 82 -13.21 -17.81 1.08
C SER A 82 -13.37 -16.35 0.63
N PHE A 83 -12.38 -15.78 -0.09
CA PHE A 83 -12.44 -14.45 -0.69
C PHE A 83 -12.85 -14.48 -2.17
N THR A 84 -13.86 -13.69 -2.52
CA THR A 84 -14.30 -13.43 -3.90
C THR A 84 -14.05 -11.98 -4.28
N ASN A 85 -13.27 -11.71 -5.33
CA ASN A 85 -13.11 -10.35 -5.87
C ASN A 85 -14.37 -9.95 -6.67
N LEU A 86 -15.09 -8.93 -6.19
CA LEU A 86 -16.33 -8.44 -6.79
C LEU A 86 -16.08 -7.44 -7.94
N THR A 87 -14.92 -6.81 -7.97
CA THR A 87 -14.57 -5.73 -8.92
C THR A 87 -13.62 -6.18 -10.02
N GLY A 88 -13.24 -7.46 -10.05
CA GLY A 88 -12.27 -7.99 -11.01
C GLY A 88 -12.63 -7.83 -12.49
N LYS A 89 -13.90 -7.59 -12.81
CA LYS A 89 -14.39 -7.30 -14.19
C LYS A 89 -14.53 -5.81 -14.51
N ILE A 90 -14.47 -4.92 -13.53
CA ILE A 90 -14.65 -3.46 -13.70
C ILE A 90 -13.34 -2.81 -14.17
N GLY A 91 -12.20 -3.35 -13.74
CA GLY A 91 -10.88 -2.83 -14.08
C GLY A 91 -10.25 -2.00 -12.96
N PRO A 92 -9.10 -1.38 -13.24
CA PRO A 92 -8.24 -0.76 -12.24
C PRO A 92 -8.77 0.58 -11.73
N HIS A 93 -9.47 0.58 -10.59
CA HIS A 93 -9.95 1.80 -9.92
C HIS A 93 -9.62 1.79 -8.43
N ARG A 94 -9.57 2.98 -7.81
CA ARG A 94 -9.31 3.08 -6.37
C ARG A 94 -10.60 3.03 -5.58
N PHE A 95 -11.13 1.83 -5.36
CA PHE A 95 -12.30 1.62 -4.52
C PHE A 95 -12.03 1.99 -3.06
N TRP A 96 -12.92 2.78 -2.45
CA TRP A 96 -12.79 3.26 -1.08
C TRP A 96 -13.78 2.58 -0.14
N ASP A 97 -15.01 2.43 -0.58
CA ASP A 97 -16.09 1.88 0.21
C ASP A 97 -16.97 0.95 -0.60
N VAL A 98 -17.68 0.09 0.11
CA VAL A 98 -18.62 -0.89 -0.43
C VAL A 98 -19.87 -0.90 0.45
N LEU A 99 -21.02 -1.13 -0.17
CA LEU A 99 -22.27 -1.39 0.54
C LEU A 99 -23.07 -2.46 -0.21
N GLU A 100 -23.63 -3.42 0.51
CA GLU A 100 -24.70 -4.26 -0.01
C GLU A 100 -26.03 -3.77 0.56
N ASP A 101 -26.93 -3.34 -0.32
CA ASP A 101 -28.19 -2.72 0.07
C ASP A 101 -29.24 -3.74 0.56
N ARG A 102 -30.35 -3.23 1.10
CA ARG A 102 -31.47 -4.04 1.61
C ARG A 102 -32.24 -4.78 0.53
N ARG A 103 -31.91 -4.58 -0.76
CA ARG A 103 -32.43 -5.34 -1.90
C ARG A 103 -31.44 -6.37 -2.45
N GLY A 104 -30.18 -6.33 -2.01
CA GLY A 104 -29.11 -7.28 -2.36
C GLY A 104 -28.24 -6.80 -3.51
N ASN A 105 -28.34 -5.53 -3.88
CA ASN A 105 -27.44 -4.94 -4.84
C ASN A 105 -26.19 -4.45 -4.13
N THR A 106 -25.07 -4.47 -4.82
CA THR A 106 -23.78 -4.01 -4.29
C THR A 106 -23.39 -2.69 -4.94
N TRP A 107 -22.98 -1.74 -4.11
CA TRP A 107 -22.50 -0.43 -4.48
C TRP A 107 -21.02 -0.35 -4.17
N PHE A 108 -20.23 0.10 -5.14
CA PHE A 108 -18.78 0.30 -5.01
C PHE A 108 -18.47 1.78 -5.27
N THR A 109 -17.85 2.45 -4.31
CA THR A 109 -17.40 3.84 -4.49
C THR A 109 -15.94 3.87 -4.84
N SER A 110 -15.54 4.81 -5.70
CA SER A 110 -14.16 4.97 -6.11
C SER A 110 -13.71 6.42 -5.98
N THR A 111 -12.43 6.60 -5.69
CA THR A 111 -11.82 7.94 -5.57
C THR A 111 -11.47 8.58 -6.92
N ASP A 112 -11.64 7.87 -8.02
CA ASP A 112 -11.20 8.30 -9.36
C ASP A 112 -12.24 8.13 -10.48
N SER A 113 -13.32 7.38 -10.27
CA SER A 113 -14.25 7.06 -11.36
C SER A 113 -15.72 7.09 -10.99
N GLY A 114 -16.12 7.56 -9.81
CA GLY A 114 -17.52 7.61 -9.41
C GLY A 114 -17.99 6.34 -8.70
N VAL A 115 -19.21 5.90 -9.02
CA VAL A 115 -19.90 4.80 -8.34
C VAL A 115 -20.24 3.68 -9.32
N TYR A 116 -20.00 2.44 -8.92
CA TYR A 116 -20.47 1.27 -9.64
C TYR A 116 -21.58 0.58 -8.87
N TYR A 117 -22.63 0.19 -9.57
CA TYR A 117 -23.79 -0.51 -9.04
C TYR A 117 -23.89 -1.88 -9.67
N TYR A 118 -24.03 -2.92 -8.86
CA TYR A 118 -24.15 -4.30 -9.31
C TYR A 118 -25.40 -4.95 -8.72
N ASN A 119 -26.33 -5.36 -9.58
CA ASN A 119 -27.59 -6.00 -9.19
C ASN A 119 -27.56 -7.54 -9.23
N GLY A 120 -26.37 -8.15 -9.32
CA GLY A 120 -26.21 -9.59 -9.50
C GLY A 120 -26.22 -10.07 -10.95
N LYS A 121 -26.57 -9.21 -11.92
CA LYS A 121 -26.60 -9.53 -13.36
C LYS A 121 -25.75 -8.59 -14.20
N SER A 122 -25.87 -7.29 -13.95
CA SER A 122 -25.24 -6.22 -14.73
C SER A 122 -24.58 -5.20 -13.82
N ILE A 123 -23.50 -4.60 -14.32
CA ILE A 123 -22.84 -3.47 -13.67
C ILE A 123 -23.29 -2.19 -14.37
N GLN A 124 -23.73 -1.22 -13.59
CA GLN A 124 -23.98 0.15 -14.03
C GLN A 124 -22.91 1.07 -13.43
N HIS A 125 -22.61 2.14 -14.12
CA HIS A 125 -21.59 3.10 -13.76
C HIS A 125 -22.22 4.49 -13.71
N PHE A 126 -22.09 5.15 -12.56
CA PHE A 126 -22.63 6.47 -12.31
C PHE A 126 -21.48 7.45 -12.08
N THR A 127 -21.55 8.56 -12.79
CA THR A 127 -20.63 9.69 -12.73
C THR A 127 -21.44 10.99 -12.61
N THR A 128 -20.75 12.13 -12.70
CA THR A 128 -21.38 13.45 -12.80
C THR A 128 -22.33 13.58 -13.99
N THR A 129 -22.18 12.80 -15.07
CA THR A 129 -23.13 12.81 -16.20
C THR A 129 -24.50 12.23 -15.83
N GLU A 130 -24.55 11.33 -14.84
CA GLU A 130 -25.79 10.75 -14.31
C GLU A 130 -26.35 11.53 -13.11
N GLY A 131 -25.65 12.58 -12.66
CA GLY A 131 -26.11 13.51 -11.63
C GLY A 131 -25.39 13.43 -10.28
N LEU A 132 -24.32 12.62 -10.15
CA LEU A 132 -23.44 12.67 -8.97
C LEU A 132 -22.83 14.08 -8.80
N ALA A 133 -22.57 14.46 -7.56
CA ALA A 133 -22.01 15.77 -7.23
C ALA A 133 -20.54 15.88 -7.68
N ASP A 134 -19.78 14.80 -7.55
CA ASP A 134 -18.37 14.66 -7.92
C ASP A 134 -18.05 13.17 -8.23
N ASN A 135 -17.05 12.91 -9.08
CA ASN A 135 -16.60 11.56 -9.41
C ASN A 135 -15.64 10.97 -8.38
N ARG A 136 -15.09 11.78 -7.47
CA ARG A 136 -14.37 11.28 -6.30
C ARG A 136 -15.39 10.94 -5.22
N VAL A 137 -15.70 9.66 -5.05
CA VAL A 137 -16.69 9.19 -4.08
C VAL A 137 -16.00 8.33 -3.03
N MET A 138 -16.08 8.76 -1.77
CA MET A 138 -15.41 8.10 -0.66
C MET A 138 -16.37 7.21 0.14
N PHE A 139 -17.63 7.59 0.31
CA PHE A 139 -18.54 6.87 1.21
C PHE A 139 -19.88 6.54 0.57
N VAL A 140 -20.45 5.40 0.95
CA VAL A 140 -21.80 4.99 0.59
C VAL A 140 -22.57 4.53 1.82
N TYR A 141 -23.81 4.99 1.96
CA TYR A 141 -24.70 4.70 3.07
C TYR A 141 -26.13 4.52 2.55
N GLU A 142 -26.88 3.55 3.08
CA GLU A 142 -28.31 3.40 2.82
C GLU A 142 -29.08 3.87 4.06
N ASP A 143 -29.98 4.81 3.88
CA ASP A 143 -30.85 5.27 4.96
C ASP A 143 -32.03 4.32 5.21
N LYS A 144 -32.79 4.56 6.28
CA LYS A 144 -33.94 3.76 6.67
C LYS A 144 -35.05 3.76 5.63
N ALA A 145 -35.13 4.79 4.79
CA ALA A 145 -36.10 4.91 3.69
C ALA A 145 -35.63 4.17 2.41
N GLY A 146 -34.40 3.64 2.40
CA GLY A 146 -33.81 2.94 1.25
C GLY A 146 -33.18 3.87 0.22
N ILE A 147 -32.97 5.15 0.55
CA ILE A 147 -32.21 6.08 -0.29
C ILE A 147 -30.72 5.82 -0.08
N ILE A 148 -30.00 5.75 -1.20
CA ILE A 148 -28.56 5.56 -1.18
C ILE A 148 -27.87 6.93 -1.19
N TRP A 149 -27.11 7.21 -0.15
CA TRP A 149 -26.34 8.42 0.04
C TRP A 149 -24.87 8.18 -0.28
N PHE A 150 -24.28 9.11 -1.02
CA PHE A 150 -22.90 9.11 -1.45
C PHE A 150 -22.18 10.35 -0.93
N GLY A 151 -21.10 10.11 -0.20
CA GLY A 151 -20.15 11.15 0.21
C GLY A 151 -19.13 11.37 -0.89
N THR A 152 -19.17 12.55 -1.50
CA THR A 152 -18.29 12.91 -2.63
C THR A 152 -17.26 13.95 -2.23
N GLY A 153 -16.25 14.16 -3.09
CA GLY A 153 -15.24 15.21 -2.91
C GLY A 153 -15.80 16.63 -2.92
N ASN A 154 -17.06 16.82 -3.36
CA ASN A 154 -17.71 18.11 -3.43
C ASN A 154 -19.18 18.05 -2.96
N GLY A 155 -19.41 17.49 -1.78
CA GLY A 155 -20.73 17.42 -1.14
C GLY A 155 -21.41 16.05 -1.23
N LEU A 156 -22.73 16.03 -1.02
CA LEU A 156 -23.52 14.80 -0.95
C LEU A 156 -24.30 14.56 -2.25
N SER A 157 -24.47 13.30 -2.59
CA SER A 157 -25.48 12.86 -3.56
C SER A 157 -26.40 11.84 -2.91
N SER A 158 -27.68 11.90 -3.22
CA SER A 158 -28.69 10.89 -2.84
C SER A 158 -29.27 10.27 -4.09
N TYR A 159 -29.59 8.98 -4.04
CA TYR A 159 -30.17 8.21 -5.14
C TYR A 159 -31.38 7.42 -4.64
N ASP A 160 -32.53 7.67 -5.26
CA ASP A 160 -33.83 7.08 -4.87
C ASP A 160 -34.18 5.80 -5.65
N GLY A 161 -33.22 5.25 -6.41
CA GLY A 161 -33.47 4.13 -7.33
C GLY A 161 -33.86 4.56 -8.75
N LYS A 162 -34.05 5.86 -9.00
CA LYS A 162 -34.38 6.43 -10.31
C LYS A 162 -33.47 7.58 -10.71
N SER A 163 -33.22 8.51 -9.80
CA SER A 163 -32.50 9.76 -10.09
C SER A 163 -31.62 10.20 -8.94
N PHE A 164 -30.56 10.96 -9.28
CA PHE A 164 -29.69 11.58 -8.29
C PHE A 164 -30.20 12.96 -7.90
N ARG A 165 -30.12 13.27 -6.60
CA ARG A 165 -30.20 14.64 -6.07
C ARG A 165 -28.91 14.98 -5.35
N SER A 166 -28.26 16.05 -5.81
CA SER A 166 -26.95 16.48 -5.32
C SER A 166 -27.03 17.76 -4.50
N PHE A 167 -26.30 17.79 -3.38
CA PHE A 167 -26.24 18.88 -2.42
C PHE A 167 -24.80 19.38 -2.37
N LYS A 168 -24.48 20.33 -3.26
CA LYS A 168 -23.18 21.01 -3.26
C LYS A 168 -23.22 22.14 -2.24
N ASN A 169 -22.21 22.22 -1.37
CA ASN A 169 -22.09 23.26 -0.34
C ASN A 169 -23.34 23.39 0.57
N PRO A 170 -23.74 22.33 1.29
CA PRO A 170 -25.04 22.27 1.95
C PRO A 170 -25.33 23.36 2.99
N ASN A 171 -24.34 24.12 3.47
CA ASN A 171 -24.57 25.33 4.28
C ASN A 171 -23.30 26.19 4.35
N PRO A 172 -23.15 27.26 3.55
CA PRO A 172 -22.06 28.22 3.77
C PRO A 172 -22.37 28.96 5.07
N SER A 173 -21.67 28.63 6.16
CA SER A 173 -21.59 29.52 7.32
C SER A 173 -21.31 30.94 6.80
N ARG A 174 -22.17 31.89 7.19
CA ARG A 174 -22.09 33.31 6.80
C ARG A 174 -20.79 33.99 7.24
N ASP A 175 -19.92 33.31 7.98
CA ASP A 175 -18.75 33.92 8.59
C ASP A 175 -17.50 33.02 8.53
N TYR A 176 -17.05 32.69 7.33
CA TYR A 176 -15.71 32.13 7.13
C TYR A 176 -14.97 32.86 6.01
N SER A 177 -14.58 34.09 6.31
CA SER A 177 -13.73 34.92 5.48
C SER A 177 -12.34 34.29 5.33
N GLY A 178 -12.14 33.48 4.29
CA GLY A 178 -10.82 33.36 3.67
C GLY A 178 -9.98 32.10 3.91
N ARG A 179 -10.54 30.96 4.35
CA ARG A 179 -9.82 29.66 4.24
C ARG A 179 -10.66 28.65 3.46
N ASN A 180 -9.99 28.00 2.50
CA ASN A 180 -10.56 27.09 1.50
C ASN A 180 -11.54 26.08 2.12
N TRP A 181 -12.81 26.22 1.75
CA TRP A 181 -13.87 25.29 2.12
C TRP A 181 -13.59 23.92 1.51
N ASN A 182 -13.47 22.89 2.35
CA ASN A 182 -13.29 21.53 1.91
C ASN A 182 -14.59 20.74 2.14
N ASN A 183 -15.33 20.49 1.05
CA ASN A 183 -16.61 19.77 1.07
C ASN A 183 -16.43 18.25 0.86
N ASP A 184 -15.21 17.74 1.01
CA ASP A 184 -14.90 16.32 0.93
C ASP A 184 -15.59 15.60 2.09
N ILE A 185 -16.64 14.85 1.75
CA ILE A 185 -17.45 14.11 2.73
C ILE A 185 -16.67 12.87 3.18
N THR A 186 -16.49 12.76 4.49
CA THR A 186 -15.69 11.73 5.15
C THR A 186 -16.52 10.73 5.94
N LYS A 187 -17.79 11.03 6.25
CA LYS A 187 -18.69 10.08 6.90
C LYS A 187 -20.15 10.49 6.72
N ILE A 188 -21.05 9.50 6.67
CA ILE A 188 -22.50 9.68 6.72
C ILE A 188 -23.05 8.67 7.72
N LEU A 189 -23.96 9.12 8.59
CA LEU A 189 -24.70 8.31 9.54
C LEU A 189 -26.13 8.84 9.64
N GLU A 190 -27.13 7.98 9.58
CA GLU A 190 -28.49 8.32 10.01
C GLU A 190 -28.68 7.95 11.48
N ASP A 191 -29.12 8.91 12.29
CA ASP A 191 -29.43 8.64 13.70
C ASP A 191 -30.81 7.99 13.89
N LYS A 192 -31.13 7.53 15.11
CA LYS A 192 -32.44 6.97 15.48
C LYS A 192 -33.61 7.91 15.18
N THR A 193 -33.40 9.22 15.16
CA THR A 193 -34.43 10.24 14.87
C THR A 193 -34.65 10.47 13.38
N GLY A 194 -33.81 9.90 12.51
CA GLY A 194 -33.88 10.05 11.05
C GLY A 194 -33.09 11.22 10.50
N LYS A 195 -32.22 11.86 11.30
CA LYS A 195 -31.34 12.93 10.84
C LYS A 195 -30.04 12.34 10.32
N LEU A 196 -29.50 12.93 9.25
CA LEU A 196 -28.18 12.55 8.74
C LEU A 196 -27.09 13.41 9.38
N TRP A 197 -26.17 12.76 10.05
CA TRP A 197 -24.93 13.32 10.57
C TRP A 197 -23.83 13.12 9.55
N VAL A 198 -23.19 14.21 9.15
CA VAL A 198 -22.26 14.20 8.02
C VAL A 198 -20.95 14.82 8.44
N GLY A 199 -19.90 14.01 8.36
CA GLY A 199 -18.52 14.43 8.57
C GLY A 199 -17.93 14.95 7.28
N THR A 200 -17.13 16.01 7.37
CA THR A 200 -16.38 16.54 6.23
C THR A 200 -14.96 16.89 6.64
N ARG A 201 -14.07 17.09 5.68
CA ARG A 201 -12.75 17.72 5.90
C ARG A 201 -12.85 19.19 6.31
N GLY A 202 -13.96 19.84 5.96
CA GLY A 202 -14.38 21.16 6.45
C GLY A 202 -15.21 21.01 7.72
N ALA A 203 -16.32 21.75 7.82
CA ALA A 203 -17.24 21.66 8.96
C ALA A 203 -18.21 20.47 8.83
N ALA A 204 -18.46 19.76 9.93
CA ALA A 204 -19.51 18.75 10.01
C ALA A 204 -20.89 19.39 10.14
N PHE A 205 -21.93 18.68 9.69
CA PHE A 205 -23.31 19.17 9.72
C PHE A 205 -24.32 18.06 9.95
N VAL A 206 -25.52 18.46 10.38
CA VAL A 206 -26.70 17.61 10.57
C VAL A 206 -27.78 18.03 9.60
N TYR A 207 -28.36 17.07 8.89
CA TYR A 207 -29.45 17.26 7.93
C TYR A 207 -30.74 16.66 8.47
N ASP A 208 -31.81 17.45 8.54
CA ASP A 208 -33.11 17.03 9.06
C ASP A 208 -34.11 16.60 7.96
N GLY A 209 -33.64 16.41 6.73
CA GLY A 209 -34.48 16.16 5.56
C GLY A 209 -34.89 17.44 4.81
N LYS A 210 -34.63 18.63 5.38
CA LYS A 210 -34.95 19.93 4.78
C LYS A 210 -33.76 20.90 4.80
N THR A 211 -33.09 20.99 5.94
CA THR A 211 -32.03 21.98 6.20
C THR A 211 -30.79 21.31 6.77
N PHE A 212 -29.63 21.88 6.43
CA PHE A 212 -28.35 21.49 6.98
C PHE A 212 -27.95 22.46 8.08
N THR A 213 -27.59 21.96 9.26
CA THR A 213 -27.14 22.76 10.41
C THR A 213 -25.71 22.39 10.75
N THR A 214 -24.81 23.38 10.80
CA THR A 214 -23.41 23.15 11.21
C THR A 214 -23.34 22.62 12.63
N LEU A 215 -22.53 21.58 12.85
CA LEU A 215 -22.33 21.01 14.16
C LEU A 215 -21.34 21.85 14.96
N THR A 216 -21.82 22.48 16.04
CA THR A 216 -21.00 23.38 16.86
C THR A 216 -20.98 22.97 18.33
N HIS A 217 -19.86 23.23 19.00
CA HIS A 217 -19.73 23.18 20.46
C HIS A 217 -19.01 24.43 20.95
N LYS A 218 -19.56 25.09 21.98
CA LYS A 218 -19.04 26.35 22.54
C LYS A 218 -18.82 27.46 21.49
N GLY A 219 -19.73 27.55 20.51
CA GLY A 219 -19.67 28.54 19.43
C GLY A 219 -18.71 28.17 18.29
N GLU A 220 -17.96 27.08 18.40
CA GLU A 220 -16.96 26.66 17.42
C GLU A 220 -17.43 25.41 16.65
N PRO A 221 -17.17 25.32 15.33
CA PRO A 221 -17.58 24.17 14.53
C PRO A 221 -16.72 22.94 14.84
N PHE A 222 -17.28 21.76 14.59
CA PHE A 222 -16.48 20.57 14.41
C PHE A 222 -15.94 20.51 12.98
N ILE A 223 -14.63 20.34 12.83
CA ILE A 223 -13.94 20.26 11.53
C ILE A 223 -13.11 18.99 11.40
N ASP A 224 -12.84 18.59 10.16
CA ASP A 224 -12.09 17.37 9.80
C ASP A 224 -12.62 16.13 10.55
N VAL A 225 -13.93 15.91 10.42
CA VAL A 225 -14.64 14.86 11.14
C VAL A 225 -14.56 13.54 10.36
N TRP A 226 -13.71 12.62 10.79
CA TRP A 226 -13.44 11.36 10.06
C TRP A 226 -14.38 10.21 10.42
N ALA A 227 -14.89 10.19 11.64
CA ALA A 227 -15.75 9.13 12.13
C ALA A 227 -16.95 9.70 12.87
N ILE A 228 -18.10 9.07 12.65
CA ILE A 228 -19.35 9.33 13.36
C ILE A 228 -20.04 7.97 13.56
N MET A 229 -20.57 7.72 14.75
CA MET A 229 -21.30 6.50 15.11
C MET A 229 -22.34 6.85 16.18
N GLU A 230 -23.54 6.30 16.10
CA GLU A 230 -24.53 6.34 17.18
C GLU A 230 -24.43 5.07 18.03
N ASP A 231 -24.31 5.22 19.35
CA ASP A 231 -24.30 4.07 20.26
C ASP A 231 -25.72 3.56 20.58
N ARG A 232 -25.83 2.38 21.22
CA ARG A 232 -27.10 1.78 21.60
C ARG A 232 -27.93 2.64 22.56
N LYS A 233 -27.28 3.53 23.32
CA LYS A 233 -27.96 4.50 24.20
C LYS A 233 -28.43 5.76 23.46
N GLY A 234 -28.10 5.91 22.18
CA GLY A 234 -28.47 7.07 21.35
C GLY A 234 -27.52 8.25 21.47
N ASN A 235 -26.32 8.06 22.04
CA ASN A 235 -25.29 9.10 21.99
C ASN A 235 -24.59 9.06 20.64
N ILE A 236 -24.26 10.24 20.12
CA ILE A 236 -23.44 10.38 18.93
C ILE A 236 -21.98 10.47 19.34
N TRP A 237 -21.18 9.54 18.85
CA TRP A 237 -19.72 9.58 18.92
C TRP A 237 -19.18 10.16 17.63
N LEU A 238 -18.20 11.05 17.74
CA LEU A 238 -17.52 11.61 16.58
C LEU A 238 -16.05 11.82 16.85
N SER A 239 -15.26 11.79 15.79
CA SER A 239 -13.83 12.09 15.82
C SER A 239 -13.54 13.27 14.91
N GLY A 240 -12.95 14.34 15.47
CA GLY A 240 -12.55 15.53 14.73
C GLY A 240 -12.05 16.66 15.64
N PHE A 241 -11.81 17.84 15.09
CA PHE A 241 -11.41 19.03 15.83
C PHE A 241 -12.62 19.85 16.22
N ASN A 242 -12.63 20.42 17.42
CA ASN A 242 -13.58 21.47 17.80
C ASN A 242 -12.85 22.82 17.81
N GLY A 243 -13.23 23.70 16.88
CA GLY A 243 -12.58 24.99 16.64
C GLY A 243 -11.35 24.93 15.73
N PHE A 244 -10.82 26.11 15.40
CA PHE A 244 -9.77 26.26 14.36
C PHE A 244 -8.33 26.02 14.83
N LYS A 245 -8.13 25.69 16.12
CA LYS A 245 -6.83 25.22 16.61
C LYS A 245 -6.68 23.73 16.33
N VAL A 246 -6.04 23.43 15.21
CA VAL A 246 -5.74 22.06 14.76
C VAL A 246 -4.78 21.41 15.76
N SER A 247 -5.25 20.40 16.52
CA SER A 247 -4.33 19.41 17.11
C SER A 247 -3.78 18.54 15.97
N GLN A 248 -2.68 17.82 16.14
CA GLN A 248 -2.17 17.02 15.02
C GLN A 248 -3.02 15.77 14.71
N THR A 249 -4.00 15.41 15.55
CA THR A 249 -4.67 14.10 15.50
C THR A 249 -6.17 14.11 15.77
N GLY A 250 -6.79 15.25 16.08
CA GLY A 250 -8.21 15.34 16.43
C GLY A 250 -8.50 14.92 17.87
N GLY A 251 -9.76 14.71 18.20
CA GLY A 251 -10.18 14.11 19.47
C GLY A 251 -11.43 13.27 19.30
N LEU A 252 -11.64 12.32 20.21
CA LEU A 252 -12.85 11.50 20.30
C LEU A 252 -13.86 12.17 21.23
N TRP A 253 -15.04 12.48 20.70
CA TRP A 253 -16.11 13.17 21.40
C TRP A 253 -17.36 12.32 21.47
N ARG A 254 -18.13 12.48 22.55
CA ARG A 254 -19.47 11.91 22.74
C ARG A 254 -20.48 13.03 22.96
N TYR A 255 -21.64 12.92 22.32
CA TYR A 255 -22.76 13.83 22.43
C TYR A 255 -24.02 13.10 22.87
N ASN A 256 -24.59 13.49 24.02
CA ASN A 256 -25.77 12.85 24.61
C ASN A 256 -27.07 13.66 24.38
N ALA A 257 -27.21 14.27 23.20
CA ALA A 257 -28.28 15.21 22.83
C ALA A 257 -28.30 16.56 23.58
N SER A 258 -27.48 16.75 24.62
CA SER A 258 -27.36 18.05 25.31
C SER A 258 -25.92 18.55 25.41
N THR A 259 -24.97 17.65 25.65
CA THR A 259 -23.60 18.00 26.03
C THR A 259 -22.59 17.22 25.21
N PHE A 260 -21.58 17.92 24.69
CA PHE A 260 -20.38 17.28 24.14
C PHE A 260 -19.38 17.04 25.26
N THR A 261 -18.87 15.81 25.34
CA THR A 261 -17.79 15.40 26.23
C THR A 261 -16.63 14.90 25.38
N LYS A 262 -15.44 15.47 25.56
CA LYS A 262 -14.23 14.89 24.96
C LYS A 262 -13.81 13.67 25.78
N VAL A 263 -13.88 12.49 25.17
CA VAL A 263 -13.58 11.20 25.80
C VAL A 263 -12.09 10.86 25.66
N SER A 264 -11.46 11.31 24.58
CA SER A 264 -10.03 11.13 24.36
C SER A 264 -9.43 12.27 23.54
N GLU A 265 -8.17 12.60 23.80
CA GLU A 265 -7.36 13.48 22.93
C GLU A 265 -6.87 12.75 21.67
N ARG A 266 -7.14 11.45 21.54
CA ARG A 266 -6.85 10.68 20.34
C ARG A 266 -8.05 10.78 19.39
N GLY A 267 -7.81 11.14 18.14
CA GLY A 267 -8.80 10.98 17.09
C GLY A 267 -8.91 9.51 16.64
N ALA A 268 -9.95 9.25 15.88
CA ALA A 268 -10.26 7.98 15.24
C ALA A 268 -10.67 8.18 13.77
N TYR A 269 -10.34 7.21 12.91
CA TYR A 269 -10.80 7.11 11.53
C TYR A 269 -12.08 6.29 11.41
N THR A 270 -12.26 5.28 12.26
CA THR A 270 -13.52 4.53 12.40
C THR A 270 -13.83 4.32 13.87
N ILE A 271 -15.12 4.32 14.21
CA ILE A 271 -15.65 4.06 15.56
C ILE A 271 -16.75 3.01 15.40
N ILE A 272 -16.73 1.96 16.22
CA ILE A 272 -17.83 0.99 16.38
C ILE A 272 -18.11 0.74 17.86
N GLU A 273 -19.32 0.30 18.19
CA GLU A 273 -19.68 -0.25 19.49
C GLU A 273 -19.85 -1.76 19.34
N ASP A 274 -19.17 -2.54 20.19
CA ASP A 274 -19.30 -4.00 20.18
C ASP A 274 -20.54 -4.50 20.96
N GLU A 275 -20.94 -5.76 20.84
CA GLU A 275 -22.06 -6.37 21.59
C GLU A 275 -21.95 -6.23 23.12
N LYS A 276 -20.74 -6.08 23.64
CA LYS A 276 -20.46 -5.90 25.07
C LYS A 276 -20.52 -4.44 25.52
N GLY A 277 -20.74 -3.50 24.59
CA GLY A 277 -20.83 -2.06 24.84
C GLY A 277 -19.48 -1.35 24.92
N ASN A 278 -18.38 -2.01 24.52
CA ASN A 278 -17.09 -1.36 24.38
C ASN A 278 -17.09 -0.51 23.11
N ILE A 279 -16.33 0.59 23.14
CA ILE A 279 -16.06 1.37 21.94
C ILE A 279 -14.73 0.94 21.35
N TRP A 280 -14.73 0.65 20.06
CA TRP A 280 -13.53 0.32 19.32
C TRP A 280 -13.21 1.41 18.32
N THR A 281 -11.93 1.76 18.21
CA THR A 281 -11.46 2.79 17.29
C THR A 281 -10.23 2.33 16.52
N THR A 282 -10.14 2.74 15.27
CA THR A 282 -8.88 2.80 14.52
C THR A 282 -8.38 4.23 14.51
N GLY A 283 -7.10 4.48 14.73
CA GLY A 283 -6.57 5.85 14.67
C GLY A 283 -5.24 6.07 15.40
N PRO A 284 -4.76 7.33 15.46
CA PRO A 284 -3.53 7.69 16.15
C PRO A 284 -3.54 7.35 17.64
N VAL A 285 -2.45 6.73 18.14
CA VAL A 285 -2.28 6.47 19.59
C VAL A 285 -1.65 7.65 20.33
N ASN A 286 -0.88 8.47 19.62
CA ASN A 286 -0.20 9.63 20.18
C ASN A 286 -0.87 10.90 19.67
N PRO A 287 -1.52 11.70 20.53
CA PRO A 287 -2.17 12.94 20.12
C PRO A 287 -1.23 13.96 19.44
N ALA A 288 0.08 13.87 19.71
CA ALA A 288 1.11 14.73 19.14
C ALA A 288 1.76 14.15 17.87
N ASN A 289 1.49 12.90 17.50
CA ASN A 289 2.07 12.27 16.32
C ASN A 289 1.12 11.24 15.70
N SER A 290 0.66 11.51 14.47
CA SER A 290 -0.29 10.67 13.74
C SER A 290 0.32 9.43 13.07
N THR A 291 1.65 9.25 13.11
CA THR A 291 2.31 8.16 12.37
C THR A 291 2.00 6.79 12.95
N VAL A 292 1.98 6.66 14.28
CA VAL A 292 1.65 5.40 14.94
C VAL A 292 0.16 5.36 15.19
N GLN A 293 -0.48 4.34 14.62
CA GLN A 293 -1.91 4.09 14.73
C GLN A 293 -2.15 2.73 15.37
N ALA A 294 -3.34 2.51 15.91
CA ALA A 294 -3.72 1.24 16.48
C ALA A 294 -5.20 0.94 16.33
N LEU A 295 -5.52 -0.33 16.55
CA LEU A 295 -6.83 -0.78 16.98
C LEU A 295 -6.90 -0.66 18.51
N SER A 296 -7.72 0.26 18.99
CA SER A 296 -7.90 0.54 20.42
C SER A 296 -9.30 0.14 20.88
N ARG A 297 -9.40 -0.45 22.07
CA ARG A 297 -10.66 -0.78 22.75
C ARG A 297 -10.82 0.03 24.02
N TYR A 298 -11.89 0.80 24.11
CA TYR A 298 -12.33 1.53 25.30
C TYR A 298 -13.32 0.68 26.09
N ASP A 299 -12.96 0.34 27.32
CA ASP A 299 -13.74 -0.58 28.17
C ASP A 299 -15.09 0.05 28.57
N ALA A 300 -16.16 -0.69 28.33
CA ALA A 300 -17.55 -0.28 28.57
C ALA A 300 -17.81 0.20 30.01
N LYS A 301 -17.17 -0.42 31.01
CA LYS A 301 -17.37 -0.10 32.44
C LYS A 301 -16.73 1.23 32.80
N SER A 302 -15.64 1.58 32.12
CA SER A 302 -14.88 2.82 32.36
C SER A 302 -15.24 3.96 31.39
N LEU A 303 -16.02 3.67 30.33
CA LEU A 303 -16.28 4.55 29.20
C LEU A 303 -16.85 5.94 29.56
N TYR A 304 -17.56 6.01 30.69
CA TYR A 304 -18.21 7.23 31.18
C TYR A 304 -17.44 7.90 32.34
N SER A 305 -16.27 7.36 32.70
CA SER A 305 -15.37 7.98 33.68
C SER A 305 -14.55 9.11 33.06
N ASN A 306 -13.87 9.91 33.89
CA ASN A 306 -12.97 10.98 33.43
C ASN A 306 -11.75 10.48 32.66
N LYS A 307 -11.38 9.21 32.81
CA LYS A 307 -10.23 8.60 32.15
C LYS A 307 -10.57 7.15 31.80
N PRO A 308 -11.22 6.90 30.65
CA PRO A 308 -11.59 5.55 30.25
C PRO A 308 -10.34 4.66 30.11
N THR A 309 -10.50 3.40 30.47
CA THR A 309 -9.49 2.36 30.27
C THR A 309 -9.46 2.00 28.79
N VAL A 310 -8.29 2.17 28.19
CA VAL A 310 -8.03 1.86 26.78
C VAL A 310 -7.01 0.74 26.68
N THR A 311 -7.32 -0.27 25.88
CA THR A 311 -6.41 -1.37 25.55
C THR A 311 -6.04 -1.28 24.07
N GLU A 312 -4.74 -1.25 23.77
CA GLU A 312 -4.26 -1.39 22.39
C GLU A 312 -4.19 -2.87 22.03
N ILE A 313 -4.87 -3.25 20.95
CA ILE A 313 -4.96 -4.64 20.52
C ILE A 313 -3.91 -4.93 19.44
N LYS A 314 -3.66 -3.97 18.55
CA LYS A 314 -2.57 -4.03 17.57
C LYS A 314 -2.18 -2.62 17.14
N SER A 315 -0.89 -2.38 16.99
CA SER A 315 -0.33 -1.12 16.47
C SER A 315 0.27 -1.29 15.06
N GLY A 316 0.40 -0.18 14.34
CA GLY A 316 1.02 -0.11 13.01
C GLY A 316 0.64 1.18 12.28
N ASN A 317 0.43 1.09 10.97
CA ASN A 317 0.16 2.23 10.09
C ASN A 317 -1.14 2.03 9.30
N ALA A 318 -1.82 3.15 8.99
CA ALA A 318 -2.99 3.21 8.12
C ALA A 318 -4.16 2.29 8.54
N PHE A 319 -4.52 2.33 9.82
CA PHE A 319 -5.69 1.62 10.34
C PHE A 319 -6.96 2.38 9.97
N TYR A 320 -7.80 1.80 9.11
CA TYR A 320 -9.04 2.45 8.64
C TYR A 320 -10.26 1.58 8.93
N GLY A 321 -10.50 0.57 8.10
CA GLY A 321 -11.69 -0.27 8.17
C GLY A 321 -11.79 -1.03 9.48
N LEU A 322 -12.99 -1.06 10.06
CA LEU A 322 -13.28 -1.69 11.35
C LEU A 322 -14.74 -2.14 11.38
N LEU A 323 -14.98 -3.36 11.86
CA LEU A 323 -16.29 -3.99 11.92
C LEU A 323 -16.33 -5.04 13.04
N GLU A 324 -17.44 -5.13 13.77
CA GLU A 324 -17.77 -6.34 14.52
C GLU A 324 -18.64 -7.26 13.63
N ALA A 325 -18.17 -8.48 13.42
CA ALA A 325 -18.89 -9.50 12.67
C ALA A 325 -19.95 -10.19 13.56
N ASN A 326 -20.88 -10.93 12.93
CA ASN A 326 -21.98 -11.60 13.62
C ASN A 326 -21.53 -12.67 14.63
N ASP A 327 -20.28 -13.14 14.55
CA ASP A 327 -19.69 -14.09 15.52
C ASP A 327 -19.02 -13.36 16.71
N GLY A 328 -19.13 -12.03 16.78
CA GLY A 328 -18.50 -11.17 17.79
C GLY A 328 -17.02 -10.92 17.55
N SER A 329 -16.44 -11.40 16.43
CA SER A 329 -15.06 -11.12 16.08
C SER A 329 -14.89 -9.72 15.50
N ILE A 330 -13.76 -9.08 15.81
CA ILE A 330 -13.43 -7.75 15.32
C ILE A 330 -12.59 -7.87 14.06
N TRP A 331 -13.16 -7.45 12.93
CA TRP A 331 -12.46 -7.32 11.66
C TRP A 331 -11.89 -5.94 11.50
N PHE A 332 -10.63 -5.86 11.11
CA PHE A 332 -9.97 -4.57 10.92
C PHE A 332 -8.92 -4.64 9.81
N GLY A 333 -8.62 -3.47 9.26
CA GLY A 333 -7.69 -3.31 8.16
C GLY A 333 -6.55 -2.35 8.50
N ASP A 334 -5.35 -2.63 8.02
CA ASP A 334 -4.21 -1.72 8.09
C ASP A 334 -3.50 -1.55 6.74
N ALA A 335 -2.33 -0.89 6.73
CA ALA A 335 -1.50 -0.70 5.53
C ALA A 335 -1.13 -2.01 4.81
N THR A 336 -1.14 -3.14 5.51
CA THR A 336 -0.55 -4.42 5.10
C THR A 336 -1.58 -5.52 4.87
N GLY A 337 -2.83 -5.36 5.32
CA GLY A 337 -3.86 -6.34 5.01
C GLY A 337 -5.11 -6.23 5.88
N VAL A 338 -5.88 -7.32 5.86
CA VAL A 338 -7.08 -7.52 6.66
C VAL A 338 -6.82 -8.57 7.74
N TYR A 339 -7.39 -8.32 8.92
CA TYR A 339 -7.22 -9.13 10.12
C TYR A 339 -8.57 -9.39 10.78
N ARG A 340 -8.64 -10.49 11.54
CA ARG A 340 -9.74 -10.80 12.44
C ARG A 340 -9.21 -11.07 13.84
N TYR A 341 -9.78 -10.43 14.84
CA TYR A 341 -9.51 -10.66 16.24
C TYR A 341 -10.70 -11.33 16.92
N ASP A 342 -10.50 -12.53 17.46
CA ASP A 342 -11.56 -13.32 18.12
C ASP A 342 -11.69 -13.05 19.63
N GLY A 343 -10.96 -12.04 20.14
CA GLY A 343 -10.86 -11.75 21.58
C GLY A 343 -9.63 -12.35 22.25
N LYS A 344 -8.89 -13.22 21.55
CA LYS A 344 -7.64 -13.83 22.05
C LYS A 344 -6.53 -13.84 21.00
N THR A 345 -6.86 -14.14 19.75
CA THR A 345 -5.93 -14.33 18.64
C THR A 345 -6.28 -13.41 17.48
N ILE A 346 -5.25 -12.81 16.89
CA ILE A 346 -5.35 -12.10 15.62
C ILE A 346 -5.02 -13.08 14.50
N THR A 347 -6.03 -13.42 13.70
CA THR A 347 -5.86 -14.09 12.40
C THR A 347 -5.46 -13.05 11.36
N ASP A 348 -4.34 -13.29 10.70
CA ASP A 348 -3.88 -12.51 9.55
C ASP A 348 -4.26 -13.24 8.27
N PHE A 349 -5.04 -12.62 7.39
CA PHE A 349 -5.45 -13.21 6.11
C PHE A 349 -4.46 -12.90 4.98
N TYR A 350 -3.31 -12.31 5.30
CA TYR A 350 -2.17 -12.27 4.41
C TYR A 350 -1.59 -13.68 4.25
N ASN A 351 -1.48 -14.15 3.00
CA ASN A 351 -0.80 -15.41 2.69
C ASN A 351 0.71 -15.30 2.99
N LYS A 352 1.12 -15.68 4.22
CA LYS A 352 2.50 -15.74 4.72
C LYS A 352 3.22 -17.06 4.41
N ALA A 353 2.72 -17.90 3.50
CA ALA A 353 3.48 -19.07 3.06
C ALA A 353 4.75 -18.60 2.36
N GLY A 354 5.85 -18.64 3.13
CA GLY A 354 7.11 -17.94 2.91
C GLY A 354 7.73 -18.20 1.55
N GLN A 355 8.53 -17.24 1.11
CA GLN A 355 9.40 -17.31 -0.07
C GLN A 355 8.72 -18.01 -1.26
N LYS A 356 7.86 -17.27 -1.96
CA LYS A 356 7.22 -17.76 -3.18
C LYS A 356 8.30 -17.90 -4.26
N LYS A 357 8.46 -19.12 -4.76
CA LYS A 357 9.31 -19.43 -5.90
C LYS A 357 8.56 -19.14 -7.20
N TYR A 358 9.14 -18.28 -8.02
CA TYR A 358 8.67 -17.95 -9.36
C TYR A 358 9.66 -18.56 -10.36
N ILE A 359 9.17 -19.27 -11.37
CA ILE A 359 10.01 -19.83 -12.44
C ILE A 359 10.09 -18.82 -13.56
N ILE A 360 11.29 -18.57 -14.07
CA ILE A 360 11.51 -17.67 -15.20
C ILE A 360 10.85 -18.23 -16.47
N ASP A 361 10.03 -17.41 -17.11
CA ASP A 361 9.49 -17.66 -18.44
C ASP A 361 10.54 -17.26 -19.46
N THR A 362 11.30 -18.24 -19.94
CA THR A 362 12.43 -18.04 -20.87
C THR A 362 11.99 -17.47 -22.21
N LYS A 363 10.72 -17.60 -22.59
CA LYS A 363 10.18 -17.04 -23.85
C LYS A 363 9.85 -15.55 -23.75
N GLN A 364 9.56 -15.06 -22.55
CA GLN A 364 9.20 -13.66 -22.30
C GLN A 364 10.33 -12.85 -21.65
N SER A 365 11.35 -13.56 -21.18
CA SER A 365 12.54 -12.96 -20.61
C SER A 365 13.59 -12.78 -21.70
N ALA A 366 14.38 -11.71 -21.60
CA ALA A 366 15.45 -11.41 -22.53
C ALA A 366 16.62 -10.77 -21.80
N VAL A 367 17.83 -11.09 -22.23
CA VAL A 367 19.04 -10.36 -21.85
C VAL A 367 19.67 -9.81 -23.10
N VAL A 368 19.85 -8.49 -23.15
CA VAL A 368 20.53 -7.82 -24.24
C VAL A 368 21.88 -7.35 -23.73
N TRP A 369 22.95 -7.79 -24.38
CA TRP A 369 24.29 -7.29 -24.12
C TRP A 369 24.59 -6.10 -25.02
N LYS A 370 25.31 -5.11 -24.49
CA LYS A 370 25.94 -4.01 -25.25
C LYS A 370 27.36 -3.80 -24.77
N GLY A 371 28.32 -3.81 -25.71
CA GLY A 371 29.71 -3.43 -25.45
C GLY A 371 30.24 -2.53 -26.55
N SER A 372 31.38 -1.87 -26.33
CA SER A 372 32.08 -1.05 -27.32
C SER A 372 33.46 -1.58 -27.64
N THR A 373 34.05 -1.02 -28.70
CA THR A 373 35.49 -1.08 -28.93
C THR A 373 36.14 0.17 -28.35
N LEU A 374 37.30 0.00 -27.72
CA LEU A 374 38.10 1.08 -27.14
C LEU A 374 38.52 2.17 -28.14
N LEU A 375 38.60 1.87 -29.44
CA LEU A 375 39.12 2.79 -30.45
C LEU A 375 38.14 3.12 -31.60
N GLY A 376 36.95 2.51 -31.64
CA GLY A 376 36.06 2.61 -32.80
C GLY A 376 36.57 1.86 -34.03
N GLY A 377 35.68 1.59 -34.98
CA GLY A 377 36.05 1.00 -36.27
C GLY A 377 36.62 2.08 -37.19
N TRP A 378 37.80 1.84 -37.76
CA TRP A 378 38.42 2.75 -38.73
C TRP A 378 38.78 2.02 -40.02
N GLU A 379 38.62 2.70 -41.15
CA GLU A 379 39.11 2.25 -42.45
C GLU A 379 39.98 3.36 -43.05
N GLY A 380 41.30 3.15 -43.04
CA GLY A 380 42.26 4.23 -43.29
C GLY A 380 42.10 5.34 -42.24
N SER A 381 41.83 6.57 -42.70
CA SER A 381 41.56 7.73 -41.85
C SER A 381 40.06 7.98 -41.57
N LYS A 382 39.18 7.09 -42.05
CA LYS A 382 37.72 7.27 -41.95
C LYS A 382 37.17 6.54 -40.73
N PHE A 383 36.51 7.29 -39.85
CA PHE A 383 35.77 6.73 -38.71
C PHE A 383 34.49 6.04 -39.23
N LEU A 384 34.37 4.74 -38.97
CA LEU A 384 33.23 3.93 -39.39
C LEU A 384 32.17 3.80 -38.30
N GLY A 385 32.50 4.09 -37.05
CA GLY A 385 31.59 4.07 -35.91
C GLY A 385 32.33 3.82 -34.60
N ASP A 386 31.63 4.00 -33.47
CA ASP A 386 32.16 3.79 -32.12
C ASP A 386 32.46 2.32 -31.78
N GLY A 387 32.19 1.42 -32.73
CA GLY A 387 32.32 -0.03 -32.57
C GLY A 387 31.43 -0.58 -31.47
N SER A 388 30.35 0.12 -31.12
CA SER A 388 29.34 -0.41 -30.22
C SER A 388 28.57 -1.57 -30.87
N GLN A 389 28.42 -2.64 -30.12
CA GLN A 389 27.76 -3.88 -30.55
C GLN A 389 26.65 -4.23 -29.56
N THR A 390 25.60 -4.85 -30.08
CA THR A 390 24.50 -5.39 -29.28
C THR A 390 24.13 -6.78 -29.76
N GLY A 391 23.78 -7.67 -28.82
CA GLY A 391 23.33 -9.01 -29.13
C GLY A 391 22.36 -9.53 -28.07
N ASP A 392 21.53 -10.49 -28.45
CA ASP A 392 20.63 -11.20 -27.55
C ASP A 392 21.36 -12.36 -26.87
N VAL A 393 21.00 -12.62 -25.63
CA VAL A 393 21.48 -13.75 -24.83
C VAL A 393 20.28 -14.52 -24.32
N ASP A 394 20.26 -15.82 -24.61
CA ASP A 394 19.19 -16.71 -24.18
C ASP A 394 19.28 -16.99 -22.68
N ILE A 395 18.11 -16.93 -22.02
CA ILE A 395 17.97 -17.39 -20.64
C ILE A 395 17.58 -18.87 -20.68
N LEU A 396 18.42 -19.73 -20.08
CA LEU A 396 18.19 -21.17 -20.05
C LEU A 396 17.12 -21.54 -19.03
N LYS A 397 17.25 -21.03 -17.80
CA LYS A 397 16.38 -21.31 -16.67
C LYS A 397 16.65 -20.36 -15.51
N GLY A 398 15.79 -20.42 -14.51
CA GLY A 398 16.04 -19.76 -13.23
C GLY A 398 14.78 -19.60 -12.40
N GLU A 399 14.97 -19.02 -11.23
CA GLU A 399 13.92 -18.76 -10.28
C GLU A 399 14.12 -17.43 -9.55
N LEU A 400 13.02 -16.77 -9.22
CA LEU A 400 13.01 -15.65 -8.30
C LEU A 400 12.35 -16.08 -6.99
N LEU A 401 12.98 -15.72 -5.88
CA LEU A 401 12.48 -15.96 -4.53
C LEU A 401 11.91 -14.65 -4.00
N ILE A 402 10.59 -14.63 -3.84
CA ILE A 402 9.86 -13.41 -3.47
C ILE A 402 9.15 -13.66 -2.16
N ASP A 403 9.47 -12.86 -1.15
CA ASP A 403 8.81 -12.87 0.14
C ASP A 403 8.18 -11.51 0.43
N ASN A 404 6.91 -11.48 0.80
CA ASN A 404 6.18 -10.24 1.07
C ASN A 404 6.34 -9.13 0.02
N ARG A 405 6.36 -9.47 -1.29
CA ARG A 405 6.63 -8.57 -2.43
C ARG A 405 8.06 -8.01 -2.51
N HIS A 406 8.96 -8.50 -1.67
CA HIS A 406 10.37 -8.20 -1.72
C HIS A 406 11.09 -9.34 -2.43
N LEU A 407 11.93 -9.00 -3.41
CA LEU A 407 12.89 -9.95 -3.93
C LEU A 407 13.87 -10.25 -2.80
N VAL A 408 13.90 -11.50 -2.36
CA VAL A 408 14.78 -11.95 -1.26
C VAL A 408 15.88 -12.88 -1.75
N GLY A 409 15.82 -13.31 -3.01
CA GLY A 409 16.82 -14.16 -3.63
C GLY A 409 16.39 -14.62 -5.02
N GLY A 410 17.13 -15.56 -5.57
CA GLY A 410 16.85 -16.15 -6.88
C GLY A 410 18.13 -16.43 -7.66
N THR A 411 18.00 -17.21 -8.72
CA THR A 411 19.09 -17.55 -9.64
C THR A 411 18.60 -17.42 -11.07
N VAL A 412 19.45 -16.89 -11.95
CA VAL A 412 19.22 -16.85 -13.39
C VAL A 412 20.43 -17.48 -14.06
N GLU A 413 20.19 -18.39 -14.99
CA GLU A 413 21.21 -19.03 -15.81
C GLU A 413 21.03 -18.56 -17.26
N VAL A 414 22.06 -17.95 -17.82
CA VAL A 414 22.09 -17.46 -19.21
C VAL A 414 23.09 -18.28 -20.02
N ASP A 415 22.71 -18.62 -21.25
CA ASP A 415 23.60 -19.25 -22.23
C ASP A 415 24.32 -18.16 -23.00
N MET A 416 25.56 -17.90 -22.60
CA MET A 416 26.35 -16.86 -23.24
C MET A 416 26.76 -17.27 -24.66
N ASN A 417 26.72 -18.56 -25.07
CA ASN A 417 27.06 -18.97 -26.45
C ASN A 417 26.11 -18.38 -27.50
N THR A 418 24.91 -17.98 -27.10
CA THR A 418 23.86 -17.47 -27.99
C THR A 418 24.11 -16.05 -28.49
N ILE A 419 25.07 -15.35 -27.88
CA ILE A 419 25.65 -14.10 -28.42
C ILE A 419 26.15 -14.29 -29.87
N GLY A 420 26.43 -15.53 -30.29
CA GLY A 420 27.06 -15.89 -31.54
C GLY A 420 26.21 -15.91 -32.82
N ASN A 421 24.91 -15.58 -32.81
CA ASN A 421 24.12 -15.47 -34.06
C ASN A 421 24.41 -14.14 -34.78
N PHE A 422 25.65 -14.03 -35.22
CA PHE A 422 26.20 -12.98 -36.05
C PHE A 422 25.82 -13.23 -37.52
N VAL A 423 25.10 -12.29 -38.13
CA VAL A 423 25.12 -12.15 -39.59
C VAL A 423 26.12 -11.07 -39.92
N ASP A 424 27.34 -11.48 -40.30
CA ASP A 424 28.30 -10.58 -40.90
C ASP A 424 27.70 -10.04 -42.20
N GLN A 425 27.29 -8.78 -42.22
CA GLN A 425 26.90 -8.16 -43.50
C GLN A 425 28.10 -7.63 -44.29
N ARG A 426 29.37 -7.88 -43.88
CA ARG A 426 30.53 -7.44 -44.66
C ARG A 426 31.64 -8.47 -44.64
N SER A 427 31.66 -9.30 -45.69
CA SER A 427 32.88 -9.96 -46.14
C SER A 427 33.97 -8.91 -46.41
N LEU A 428 34.89 -8.69 -45.48
CA LEU A 428 36.26 -8.18 -45.71
C LEU A 428 37.03 -8.12 -44.37
N ASN A 429 38.06 -8.97 -44.27
CA ASN A 429 39.06 -9.08 -43.21
C ASN A 429 38.55 -9.47 -41.81
N GLN A 430 38.75 -10.76 -41.48
CA GLN A 430 38.54 -11.37 -40.18
C GLN A 430 39.31 -10.64 -39.08
N LEU A 431 38.65 -9.71 -38.39
CA LEU A 431 39.05 -9.31 -37.05
C LEU A 431 38.74 -10.49 -36.09
N PRO A 432 39.65 -10.81 -35.15
CA PRO A 432 39.47 -11.92 -34.22
C PRO A 432 38.29 -11.68 -33.26
N ALA A 433 37.76 -12.77 -32.69
CA ALA A 433 36.51 -12.82 -31.95
C ALA A 433 36.44 -11.78 -30.80
N PHE A 434 35.52 -10.82 -30.97
CA PHE A 434 35.26 -9.61 -30.20
C PHE A 434 34.72 -9.83 -28.77
N PHE A 435 34.39 -11.08 -28.46
CA PHE A 435 34.05 -11.68 -27.17
C PHE A 435 34.22 -13.17 -27.45
N ASP A 436 35.22 -13.86 -26.89
CA ASP A 436 35.42 -15.29 -27.20
C ASP A 436 34.35 -16.13 -26.49
N VAL A 437 33.15 -16.12 -27.05
CA VAL A 437 31.98 -16.84 -26.53
C VAL A 437 32.25 -18.32 -26.34
N LYS A 438 33.22 -18.90 -27.09
CA LYS A 438 33.64 -20.30 -26.92
C LYS A 438 34.29 -20.57 -25.57
N LYS A 439 34.73 -19.55 -24.82
CA LYS A 439 35.23 -19.65 -23.44
C LYS A 439 34.17 -19.37 -22.36
N PHE A 440 32.98 -18.92 -22.74
CA PHE A 440 31.90 -18.53 -21.81
C PHE A 440 30.61 -19.28 -22.13
N PRO A 441 30.49 -20.59 -21.82
CA PRO A 441 29.32 -21.33 -22.27
C PRO A 441 28.06 -21.04 -21.46
N VAL A 442 28.18 -20.83 -20.14
CA VAL A 442 27.03 -20.59 -19.25
C VAL A 442 27.45 -19.62 -18.16
N SER A 443 26.59 -18.65 -17.84
CA SER A 443 26.80 -17.73 -16.72
C SER A 443 25.62 -17.80 -15.77
N THR A 444 25.92 -17.88 -14.47
CA THR A 444 24.91 -17.88 -13.42
C THR A 444 24.99 -16.58 -12.64
N PHE A 445 23.83 -15.94 -12.45
CA PHE A 445 23.67 -14.84 -11.54
C PHE A 445 22.82 -15.29 -10.35
N ALA A 446 23.43 -15.38 -9.17
CA ALA A 446 22.75 -15.74 -7.93
C ALA A 446 22.58 -14.51 -7.04
N ILE A 447 21.35 -14.13 -6.74
CA ILE A 447 21.03 -12.98 -5.89
C ILE A 447 21.41 -13.30 -4.45
N THR A 448 22.30 -12.51 -3.85
CA THR A 448 22.80 -12.71 -2.49
C THR A 448 22.35 -11.62 -1.52
N LYS A 449 22.01 -10.43 -2.03
CA LYS A 449 21.49 -9.32 -1.22
C LYS A 449 20.58 -8.43 -2.07
N VAL A 450 19.50 -7.94 -1.47
CA VAL A 450 18.59 -6.97 -2.10
C VAL A 450 18.39 -5.80 -1.15
N GLU A 451 18.61 -4.58 -1.65
CA GLU A 451 18.37 -3.34 -0.92
C GLU A 451 17.26 -2.56 -1.61
N THR A 452 16.19 -2.26 -0.89
CA THR A 452 15.14 -1.37 -1.38
C THR A 452 15.50 0.06 -1.01
N GLY A 453 15.68 0.96 -1.99
CA GLY A 453 15.99 2.36 -1.70
C GLY A 453 14.93 2.99 -0.80
N ASN A 454 15.36 3.82 0.16
CA ASN A 454 14.47 4.68 0.97
C ASN A 454 13.79 5.71 0.05
N THR A 455 12.73 5.32 -0.67
CA THR A 455 11.86 6.28 -1.33
C THR A 455 11.19 7.12 -0.24
N LYS A 456 11.52 8.41 -0.17
CA LYS A 456 10.75 9.40 0.59
C LYS A 456 9.27 9.19 0.25
N VAL A 457 8.46 8.96 1.29
CA VAL A 457 7.00 8.96 1.21
C VAL A 457 6.59 10.31 0.60
N PRO A 458 5.92 10.35 -0.56
CA PRO A 458 5.34 11.60 -1.04
C PRO A 458 4.30 12.09 -0.03
N SER A 459 4.18 13.40 0.16
CA SER A 459 3.27 14.03 1.14
C SER A 459 1.79 13.70 0.93
N ASP A 460 1.43 13.04 -0.17
CA ASP A 460 0.09 12.54 -0.47
C ASP A 460 -0.17 11.09 -0.01
N GLY A 461 0.81 10.45 0.65
CA GLY A 461 0.68 9.08 1.15
C GLY A 461 0.61 8.02 0.04
N SER A 462 0.87 8.38 -1.22
CA SER A 462 0.93 7.41 -2.31
C SER A 462 2.22 6.59 -2.20
N ILE A 463 2.10 5.39 -1.64
CA ILE A 463 3.12 4.37 -1.85
C ILE A 463 3.01 3.94 -3.31
N ARG A 464 3.84 4.50 -4.18
CA ARG A 464 4.00 4.03 -5.56
C ARG A 464 4.78 2.71 -5.54
N VAL A 465 4.17 1.61 -5.11
CA VAL A 465 4.76 0.24 -5.15
C VAL A 465 4.79 -0.33 -6.58
N ASN A 466 4.96 0.52 -7.60
CA ASN A 466 5.12 0.09 -8.99
C ASN A 466 6.52 0.36 -9.55
N TYR A 467 7.43 0.94 -8.77
CA TYR A 467 8.77 1.32 -9.25
C TYR A 467 9.80 1.23 -8.14
N GLY A 468 9.87 0.10 -7.44
CA GLY A 468 10.94 -0.12 -6.46
C GLY A 468 12.27 -0.12 -7.20
N ASN A 469 13.01 1.00 -7.17
CA ASN A 469 14.44 1.02 -7.48
C ASN A 469 15.12 0.20 -6.39
N ILE A 470 15.36 -1.07 -6.68
CA ILE A 470 16.09 -1.98 -5.82
C ILE A 470 17.54 -2.02 -6.28
N LYS A 471 18.47 -2.13 -5.35
CA LYS A 471 19.83 -2.56 -5.67
C LYS A 471 19.89 -4.05 -5.45
N VAL A 472 20.18 -4.78 -6.51
CA VAL A 472 20.35 -6.22 -6.49
C VAL A 472 21.85 -6.49 -6.48
N THR A 473 22.32 -7.14 -5.44
CA THR A 473 23.67 -7.69 -5.36
C THR A 473 23.58 -9.19 -5.54
N GLY A 474 24.43 -9.71 -6.41
CA GLY A 474 24.52 -11.14 -6.61
C GLY A 474 25.92 -11.56 -7.02
N ASN A 475 26.16 -12.86 -6.95
CA ASN A 475 27.38 -13.46 -7.45
C ASN A 475 27.16 -13.80 -8.92
N LEU A 476 27.96 -13.17 -9.78
CA LEU A 476 28.07 -13.54 -11.18
C LEU A 476 29.26 -14.49 -11.33
N THR A 477 29.04 -15.63 -11.99
CA THR A 477 30.11 -16.57 -12.34
C THR A 477 30.30 -16.58 -13.85
N LEU A 478 31.52 -16.24 -14.30
CA LEU A 478 31.99 -16.34 -15.68
C LEU A 478 33.23 -17.24 -15.68
N GLU A 479 33.23 -18.34 -16.44
CA GLU A 479 34.40 -19.25 -16.57
C GLU A 479 35.00 -19.70 -15.21
N GLY A 480 34.16 -19.97 -14.21
CA GLY A 480 34.60 -20.37 -12.87
C GLY A 480 35.10 -19.21 -11.98
N ILE A 481 35.31 -18.02 -12.54
CA ILE A 481 35.57 -16.80 -11.77
C ILE A 481 34.23 -16.29 -11.25
N THR A 482 34.09 -16.22 -9.92
CA THR A 482 32.88 -15.72 -9.26
C THR A 482 33.19 -14.40 -8.58
N LYS A 483 32.45 -13.34 -8.92
CA LYS A 483 32.54 -12.03 -8.26
C LYS A 483 31.17 -11.50 -7.88
N ALA A 484 31.13 -10.75 -6.79
CA ALA A 484 29.95 -10.01 -6.38
C ALA A 484 29.78 -8.79 -7.30
N VAL A 485 28.61 -8.66 -7.90
CA VAL A 485 28.21 -7.50 -8.71
C VAL A 485 26.94 -6.90 -8.15
N THR A 486 26.79 -5.58 -8.28
CA THR A 486 25.60 -4.86 -7.79
C THR A 486 25.05 -3.96 -8.88
N PHE A 487 23.74 -4.00 -9.10
CA PHE A 487 23.09 -3.17 -10.10
C PHE A 487 21.70 -2.68 -9.67
N PRO A 488 21.24 -1.54 -10.20
CA PRO A 488 19.87 -1.09 -10.00
C PRO A 488 18.91 -1.92 -10.85
N ALA A 489 17.78 -2.32 -10.25
CA ALA A 489 16.68 -2.98 -10.92
C ALA A 489 15.34 -2.37 -10.51
N ARG A 490 14.31 -2.64 -11.31
CA ARG A 490 12.91 -2.31 -11.06
C ARG A 490 12.09 -3.59 -11.15
N MET A 491 11.18 -3.78 -10.21
CA MET A 491 10.33 -4.98 -10.15
C MET A 491 8.84 -4.60 -10.12
N GLN A 492 8.03 -5.34 -10.87
CA GLN A 492 6.58 -5.16 -10.97
C GLN A 492 5.83 -6.50 -10.98
N PHE A 493 4.70 -6.59 -10.28
CA PHE A 493 3.80 -7.76 -10.31
C PHE A 493 2.64 -7.53 -11.27
N LYS A 494 2.60 -8.30 -12.37
CA LYS A 494 1.48 -8.40 -13.30
C LYS A 494 0.48 -9.43 -12.76
N HIS A 495 -0.78 -9.02 -12.57
CA HIS A 495 -1.88 -9.85 -12.04
C HIS A 495 -1.78 -10.23 -10.53
N GLY A 496 -1.17 -9.37 -9.71
CA GLY A 496 -1.08 -9.56 -8.25
C GLY A 496 0.03 -10.54 -7.80
N MET A 497 0.08 -10.88 -6.51
CA MET A 497 1.14 -11.73 -5.91
C MET A 497 1.08 -13.22 -6.30
N ASP A 498 0.12 -13.57 -7.14
CA ASP A 498 -0.12 -14.93 -7.61
C ASP A 498 0.02 -15.07 -9.13
N GLY A 499 0.48 -14.00 -9.78
CA GLY A 499 0.62 -13.89 -11.23
C GLY A 499 2.08 -13.95 -11.72
N THR A 500 2.39 -13.01 -12.61
CA THR A 500 3.69 -12.89 -13.29
C THR A 500 4.48 -11.72 -12.68
N VAL A 501 5.77 -11.86 -12.44
CA VAL A 501 6.66 -10.77 -12.04
C VAL A 501 7.53 -10.38 -13.23
N GLU A 502 7.76 -9.08 -13.40
CA GLU A 502 8.71 -8.54 -14.36
C GLU A 502 9.79 -7.74 -13.62
N MET A 503 11.06 -8.08 -13.85
CA MET A 503 12.22 -7.37 -13.31
C MET A 503 13.06 -6.82 -14.46
N ASN A 504 13.37 -5.53 -14.41
CA ASN A 504 14.22 -4.84 -15.38
C ASN A 504 15.45 -4.28 -14.69
N GLY A 505 16.66 -4.60 -15.15
CA GLY A 505 17.90 -4.13 -14.53
C GLY A 505 19.03 -3.96 -15.54
N THR A 506 20.05 -3.20 -15.15
CA THR A 506 21.24 -2.98 -15.99
C THR A 506 22.50 -3.25 -15.18
N LEU A 507 23.18 -4.34 -15.49
CA LEU A 507 24.48 -4.68 -14.91
C LEU A 507 25.60 -4.11 -15.80
N ILE A 508 26.60 -3.50 -15.18
CA ILE A 508 27.80 -2.99 -15.83
C ILE A 508 28.98 -3.80 -15.32
N ILE A 509 29.78 -4.34 -16.23
CA ILE A 509 30.94 -5.18 -15.96
C ILE A 509 32.16 -4.51 -16.59
N ASP A 510 33.16 -4.19 -15.79
CA ASP A 510 34.48 -3.79 -16.28
C ASP A 510 35.21 -5.04 -16.78
N ARG A 511 35.63 -5.06 -18.05
CA ARG A 511 36.32 -6.23 -18.63
C ARG A 511 37.68 -6.50 -17.99
N THR A 512 38.41 -5.44 -17.60
CA THR A 512 39.76 -5.55 -17.02
C THR A 512 39.72 -6.21 -15.65
N ASP A 513 38.70 -5.88 -14.85
CA ASP A 513 38.46 -6.52 -13.57
C ASP A 513 38.26 -8.02 -13.73
N TRP A 514 37.70 -8.49 -14.84
CA TRP A 514 37.35 -9.91 -15.03
C TRP A 514 38.42 -10.70 -15.80
N SER A 515 39.59 -10.11 -16.03
CA SER A 515 40.67 -10.72 -16.82
C SER A 515 40.19 -11.14 -18.22
N ILE A 516 39.22 -10.42 -18.78
CA ILE A 516 38.72 -10.61 -20.13
C ILE A 516 39.64 -9.80 -21.06
N ASP A 517 40.72 -10.44 -21.50
CA ASP A 517 41.69 -9.81 -22.40
C ASP A 517 41.14 -9.66 -23.82
N TYR A 518 41.50 -8.55 -24.47
CA TYR A 518 41.25 -8.35 -25.90
C TYR A 518 42.21 -9.24 -26.70
N ALA A 519 41.70 -10.33 -27.26
CA ALA A 519 42.49 -11.13 -28.19
C ALA A 519 42.55 -10.45 -29.57
N SER A 520 43.53 -9.58 -29.78
CA SER A 520 44.21 -9.56 -31.06
C SER A 520 45.67 -9.91 -30.79
N GLU A 521 46.07 -11.15 -31.06
CA GLU A 521 47.47 -11.61 -30.96
C GLU A 521 48.42 -10.90 -31.96
N LYS A 522 48.07 -9.71 -32.48
CA LYS A 522 48.89 -9.01 -33.47
C LYS A 522 49.23 -7.55 -33.21
N HIS A 523 48.56 -6.77 -32.35
CA HIS A 523 48.78 -5.31 -32.36
C HIS A 523 48.81 -4.52 -31.05
N PHE A 524 48.92 -5.16 -29.87
CA PHE A 524 49.19 -4.40 -28.64
C PHE A 524 50.53 -4.76 -28.02
N ASP A 525 51.58 -4.26 -28.65
CA ASP A 525 52.88 -4.12 -28.02
C ASP A 525 53.15 -2.62 -27.88
N LYS A 526 53.28 -2.16 -26.63
CA LYS A 526 53.72 -0.82 -26.19
C LYS A 526 52.74 0.35 -26.38
N SER A 527 51.86 0.53 -25.41
CA SER A 527 51.53 1.87 -24.88
C SER A 527 51.52 1.79 -23.35
N GLY A 528 52.40 2.54 -22.71
CA GLY A 528 52.72 2.42 -21.29
C GLY A 528 51.54 2.66 -20.35
N ASP A 529 51.56 1.95 -19.23
CA ASP A 529 50.99 2.21 -17.89
C ASP A 529 49.60 2.86 -17.77
N GLY A 530 48.79 2.88 -18.83
CA GLY A 530 47.40 3.28 -18.80
C GLY A 530 46.50 2.06 -18.84
N THR A 531 45.93 1.68 -17.70
CA THR A 531 44.77 0.78 -17.65
C THR A 531 43.58 1.51 -18.30
N ILE A 532 43.28 1.21 -19.56
CA ILE A 532 42.09 1.72 -20.24
C ILE A 532 40.98 0.67 -20.07
N SER A 533 40.05 0.94 -19.14
CA SER A 533 38.88 0.11 -18.87
C SER A 533 37.76 0.40 -19.88
N ASP A 534 37.05 -0.64 -20.34
CA ASP A 534 35.82 -0.54 -21.14
C ASP A 534 34.71 -1.41 -20.53
N ASP A 535 33.47 -0.92 -20.61
CA ASP A 535 32.32 -1.43 -19.89
C ASP A 535 31.45 -2.34 -20.78
N VAL A 536 31.10 -3.51 -20.26
CA VAL A 536 30.04 -4.36 -20.79
C VAL A 536 28.75 -4.08 -20.04
N LYS A 537 27.68 -3.76 -20.77
CA LYS A 537 26.34 -3.54 -20.22
C LYS A 537 25.43 -4.71 -20.54
N LEU A 538 24.80 -5.27 -19.51
CA LEU A 538 23.78 -6.31 -19.63
C LEU A 538 22.43 -5.72 -19.21
N PHE A 539 21.54 -5.58 -20.19
CA PHE A 539 20.16 -5.17 -19.98
C PHE A 539 19.30 -6.41 -19.81
N MET A 540 18.73 -6.59 -18.62
CA MET A 540 17.96 -7.78 -18.28
C MET A 540 16.50 -7.42 -18.14
N LYS A 541 15.63 -8.15 -18.86
CA LYS A 541 14.19 -8.21 -18.64
C LYS A 541 13.84 -9.63 -18.24
N ILE A 542 13.55 -9.86 -16.97
CA ILE A 542 13.21 -11.18 -16.45
C ILE A 542 11.73 -11.21 -16.15
N VAL A 543 11.01 -12.11 -16.82
CA VAL A 543 9.60 -12.39 -16.59
C VAL A 543 9.51 -13.74 -15.91
N ALA A 544 8.92 -13.82 -14.72
CA ALA A 544 8.77 -15.09 -14.00
C ALA A 544 7.33 -15.32 -13.53
N LYS A 545 6.89 -16.57 -13.51
CA LYS A 545 5.52 -16.98 -13.14
C LYS A 545 5.53 -17.78 -11.85
N LYS A 546 4.55 -17.54 -10.99
CA LYS A 546 4.40 -18.30 -9.74
C LYS A 546 4.17 -19.79 -10.05
N ILE A 547 4.85 -20.67 -9.33
CA ILE A 547 4.59 -22.11 -9.40
C ILE A 547 3.16 -22.37 -8.89
N LYS A 548 2.29 -22.88 -9.76
CA LYS A 548 1.03 -23.47 -9.31
C LYS A 548 1.37 -24.81 -8.66
N ARG A 549 1.09 -24.93 -7.36
CA ARG A 549 1.11 -26.24 -6.70
C ARG A 549 -0.01 -27.12 -7.24
#